data_AF-A0AAV4DXT2-F1
#
_entry.id   AF-A0AAV4DXT2-F1
#
_cell.length_a   1.000
_cell.length_b   1.000
_cell.length_c   1.000
_cell.angle_alpha   90.00
_cell.angle_beta   90.00
_cell.angle_gamma   90.00
#
_symmetry.space_group_name_H-M   'P 1'
#
loop_
_entity.id
_entity.type
_entity.pdbx_description
1 polymer ?
#
loop_
_entity_poly.entity_id
_entity_poly.type
_entity_poly.pdbx_seq_one_letter_code
_entity_poly.pdbx_strand_id
1 'polypeptide(L)'
;MYSLQVRALAEIVNSAIQPLQNSKVLQKVGEGKEEWARFFIERGLKGFEKMLETTAGTYCYGDQVTMADLCLVPQIYNASNR
;
A
#
# COMPACT_ATOMS: atom_id res chain seq x y z
N MET A 1 8.71 11.19 17.76
CA MET A 1 8.19 11.89 16.56
C MET A 1 8.07 10.97 15.33
N TYR A 2 8.83 9.87 15.26
CA TYR A 2 8.85 8.93 14.11
C TYR A 2 7.57 8.11 13.87
N SER A 3 6.70 7.95 14.88
CA SER A 3 5.50 7.11 14.77
C SER A 3 4.46 7.63 13.77
N LEU A 4 4.36 8.95 13.54
CA LEU A 4 3.35 9.52 12.65
C LEU A 4 3.65 9.23 11.18
N GLN A 5 4.92 9.30 10.76
CA GLN A 5 5.31 9.00 9.37
C GLN A 5 5.18 7.50 9.08
N VAL A 6 5.58 6.63 10.02
CA VAL A 6 5.37 5.18 9.92
C VAL A 6 3.88 4.85 9.80
N ARG A 7 3.03 5.48 10.63
CA ARG A 7 1.58 5.31 10.54
C ARG A 7 1.02 5.82 9.21
N ALA A 8 1.48 6.97 8.73
CA ALA A 8 1.05 7.51 7.45
C ALA A 8 1.38 6.56 6.28
N LEU A 9 2.59 6.01 6.24
CA LEU A 9 2.98 4.98 5.27
C LEU A 9 2.07 3.75 5.36
N ALA A 10 1.87 3.22 6.57
CA ALA A 10 0.99 2.06 6.78
C ALA A 10 -0.45 2.34 6.32
N GLU A 11 -0.99 3.53 6.58
CA GLU A 11 -2.35 3.90 6.19
C GLU A 11 -2.54 4.10 4.68
N ILE A 12 -1.49 4.41 3.92
CA ILE A 12 -1.57 4.37 2.46
C ILE A 12 -1.98 2.97 2.01
N VAL A 13 -1.35 1.92 2.56
CA VAL A 13 -1.73 0.55 2.24
C VAL A 13 -3.07 0.17 2.86
N ASN A 14 -3.21 0.37 4.18
CA ASN A 14 -4.32 -0.13 4.98
C ASN A 14 -5.66 0.54 4.63
N SER A 15 -5.66 1.85 4.39
CA SER A 15 -6.89 2.61 4.14
C SER A 15 -7.09 2.97 2.68
N ALA A 16 -6.00 3.30 1.95
CA ALA A 16 -6.12 3.83 0.58
C ALA A 16 -5.96 2.78 -0.53
N ILE A 17 -5.44 1.58 -0.23
CA ILE A 17 -5.29 0.51 -1.22
C ILE A 17 -6.16 -0.71 -0.87
N GLN A 18 -5.86 -1.38 0.24
CA GLN A 18 -6.39 -2.70 0.55
C GLN A 18 -7.93 -2.79 0.54
N PRO A 19 -8.69 -1.84 1.10
CA PRO A 19 -10.14 -1.93 1.14
C PRO A 19 -10.76 -1.87 -0.26
N LEU A 20 -10.15 -1.11 -1.17
CA LEU A 20 -10.65 -0.86 -2.52
C LEU A 20 -10.39 -2.05 -3.46
N GLN A 21 -9.34 -2.83 -3.19
CA GLN A 21 -9.04 -4.08 -3.89
C GLN A 21 -9.44 -5.35 -3.10
N ASN A 22 -10.17 -5.21 -2.00
CA ASN A 22 -10.65 -6.36 -1.22
C ASN A 22 -11.52 -7.27 -2.10
N SER A 23 -11.36 -8.59 -2.01
CA SER A 23 -12.09 -9.54 -2.87
C SER A 23 -13.62 -9.38 -2.78
N LYS A 24 -14.16 -9.05 -1.60
CA LYS A 24 -15.61 -8.79 -1.44
C LYS A 24 -16.05 -7.51 -2.15
N VAL A 25 -15.19 -6.48 -2.17
CA VAL A 25 -15.44 -5.23 -2.88
C VAL A 25 -15.36 -5.46 -4.38
N LEU A 26 -14.33 -6.17 -4.85
CA LEU A 26 -14.17 -6.49 -6.28
C LEU A 26 -15.31 -7.35 -6.84
N GLN A 27 -15.86 -8.27 -6.03
CA GLN A 27 -17.08 -8.99 -6.40
C GLN A 27 -18.28 -8.07 -6.61
N LYS A 28 -18.36 -6.95 -5.88
CA LYS A 28 -19.42 -5.94 -6.05
C LYS A 28 -19.17 -5.02 -7.24
N VAL A 29 -17.91 -4.75 -7.58
CA VAL A 29 -17.53 -4.01 -8.80
C VAL A 29 -17.93 -4.80 -10.05
N GLY A 30 -17.71 -6.12 -10.06
CA GLY A 30 -18.14 -6.99 -11.16
C GLY A 30 -17.22 -6.86 -12.38
N GLU A 31 -17.78 -6.48 -13.53
CA GLU A 31 -17.00 -6.23 -14.75
C GLU A 31 -16.04 -5.05 -14.51
N GLY A 32 -14.80 -5.17 -15.01
CA GLY A 32 -13.77 -4.15 -14.78
C GLY A 32 -13.08 -4.20 -13.41
N LYS A 33 -13.36 -5.21 -12.56
CA LYS A 33 -12.73 -5.33 -11.23
C LYS A 33 -11.20 -5.34 -11.24
N GLU A 34 -10.55 -5.89 -12.27
CA GLU A 34 -9.09 -5.94 -12.35
C GLU A 34 -8.50 -4.56 -12.68
N GLU A 35 -9.16 -3.80 -13.57
CA GLU A 35 -8.78 -2.42 -13.88
C GLU A 35 -8.99 -1.52 -12.65
N TRP A 36 -10.11 -1.70 -11.94
CA TRP A 36 -10.39 -1.04 -10.67
C TRP A 36 -9.29 -1.31 -9.64
N ALA A 37 -8.96 -2.59 -9.40
CA ALA A 37 -7.93 -2.97 -8.45
C ALA A 37 -6.58 -2.33 -8.84
N ARG A 38 -6.17 -2.48 -10.10
CA ARG A 38 -4.91 -1.94 -10.62
C ARG A 38 -4.82 -0.43 -10.44
N PHE A 39 -5.88 0.31 -10.75
CA PHE A 39 -5.92 1.77 -10.60
C PHE A 39 -5.63 2.19 -9.15
N PHE A 40 -6.30 1.59 -8.16
CA PHE A 40 -6.10 1.96 -6.75
C PHE A 40 -4.76 1.48 -6.20
N ILE A 41 -4.27 0.31 -6.64
CA ILE A 41 -2.93 -0.18 -6.30
C ILE A 41 -1.87 0.78 -6.82
N GLU A 42 -1.87 1.09 -8.12
CA GLU A 42 -0.87 1.97 -8.73
C GLU A 42 -0.90 3.37 -8.13
N ARG A 43 -2.10 3.95 -7.95
CA ARG A 43 -2.25 5.26 -7.32
C ARG A 43 -1.68 5.28 -5.91
N GLY A 44 -1.99 4.27 -5.10
CA GLY A 44 -1.51 4.19 -3.72
C GLY A 44 -0.01 3.96 -3.64
N LEU A 45 0.53 3.03 -4.43
CA LEU A 45 1.97 2.74 -4.46
C LEU A 45 2.80 3.93 -4.96
N LYS A 46 2.32 4.69 -5.95
CA LYS A 46 2.96 5.96 -6.35
C LYS A 46 3.04 6.96 -5.19
N GLY A 47 1.97 7.06 -4.39
CA GLY A 47 1.97 7.89 -3.18
C GLY A 47 2.92 7.37 -2.10
N PHE A 48 2.97 6.05 -1.92
CA PHE A 48 3.89 5.39 -0.97
C PHE A 48 5.35 5.64 -1.36
N GLU A 49 5.72 5.42 -2.63
CA GLU A 49 7.05 5.64 -3.18
C GLU A 49 7.50 7.10 -3.00
N LYS A 50 6.59 8.06 -3.21
CA LYS A 50 6.91 9.48 -2.98
C LYS A 50 7.27 9.78 -1.53
N MET A 51 6.63 9.12 -0.56
CA MET A 51 7.00 9.28 0.85
C MET A 51 8.35 8.64 1.17
N LEU A 52 8.67 7.51 0.53
CA LEU A 52 9.94 6.80 0.73
C LEU A 52 11.15 7.67 0.38
N GLU A 53 11.04 8.58 -0.60
CA GLU A 53 12.12 9.54 -0.94
C GLU A 53 12.70 10.30 0.26
N THR A 54 11.91 10.49 1.33
CA THR A 54 12.32 11.25 2.53
C THR A 54 12.32 10.43 3.81
N THR A 55 11.88 9.17 3.76
CA THR A 55 11.69 8.33 4.94
C THR A 55 12.50 7.05 4.92
N ALA A 56 12.77 6.49 3.74
CA ALA A 56 13.44 5.21 3.60
C ALA A 56 14.93 5.27 3.98
N GLY A 57 15.40 4.17 4.56
CA GLY A 57 16.81 3.81 4.66
C GLY A 57 16.98 2.42 4.05
N THR A 58 17.40 1.45 4.86
CA THR A 58 17.36 0.02 4.48
C THR A 58 15.93 -0.51 4.31
N TYR A 59 14.98 0.01 5.12
CA TYR A 59 13.56 -0.37 5.12
C TYR A 59 12.68 0.84 4.79
N CYS A 60 11.35 0.69 4.87
CA CYS A 60 10.40 1.78 4.59
C CYS A 60 10.61 3.01 5.46
N TYR A 61 11.24 2.85 6.64
CA TYR A 61 11.56 3.97 7.53
C TYR A 61 12.91 3.77 8.22
N GLY A 62 13.95 4.45 7.73
CA GLY A 62 15.33 4.26 8.21
C GLY A 62 15.80 2.81 8.10
N ASP A 63 16.54 2.34 9.11
CA ASP A 63 17.23 1.05 9.08
C ASP A 63 16.64 -0.01 10.01
N GLN A 64 15.39 0.18 10.45
CA GLN A 64 14.66 -0.81 11.27
C GLN A 64 13.32 -1.16 10.62
N VAL A 65 12.92 -2.43 10.74
CA VAL A 65 11.60 -2.88 10.29
C VAL A 65 10.51 -2.20 11.13
N THR A 66 9.46 -1.73 10.46
CA THR A 66 8.33 -1.04 11.08
C THR A 66 6.99 -1.59 10.58
N MET A 67 5.88 -1.04 11.10
CA MET A 67 4.54 -1.35 10.61
C MET A 67 4.38 -1.05 9.11
N ALA A 68 5.09 -0.05 8.57
CA ALA A 68 5.03 0.27 7.14
C ALA A 68 5.49 -0.92 6.28
N ASP A 69 6.58 -1.59 6.68
CA ASP A 69 7.10 -2.78 6.00
C ASP A 69 6.12 -3.96 6.09
N LEU A 70 5.53 -4.16 7.28
CA LEU A 70 4.55 -5.22 7.51
C LEU A 70 3.28 -5.03 6.67
N CYS A 71 2.89 -3.80 6.36
CA CYS A 71 1.80 -3.51 5.44
C CYS A 71 2.25 -3.62 3.96
N LEU A 72 3.44 -3.13 3.62
CA LEU A 72 3.91 -3.06 2.24
C LEU A 72 4.16 -4.45 1.63
N VAL A 73 4.83 -5.35 2.34
CA VAL A 73 5.21 -6.68 1.80
C VAL A 73 4.00 -7.48 1.27
N PRO A 74 2.91 -7.70 2.05
CA PRO A 74 1.73 -8.38 1.53
C PRO A 74 1.03 -7.58 0.43
N GLN A 75 1.12 -6.25 0.43
CA GLN A 75 0.55 -5.42 -0.61
C GLN A 75 1.28 -5.58 -1.96
N ILE A 76 2.61 -5.66 -1.96
CA ILE A 76 3.40 -5.94 -3.16
C ILE A 76 3.10 -7.34 -3.68
N TYR A 77 3.01 -8.35 -2.79
CA TYR A 77 2.59 -9.69 -3.19
C TYR A 77 1.21 -9.68 -3.87
N ASN A 78 0.23 -8.99 -3.29
CA ASN A 78 -1.10 -8.84 -3.92
C ASN A 78 -1.04 -8.13 -5.27
N ALA A 79 -0.19 -7.10 -5.41
CA ALA A 79 -0.03 -6.37 -6.67
C ALA A 79 0.60 -7.23 -7.77
N SER A 80 1.53 -8.14 -7.43
CA SER A 80 2.19 -9.03 -8.39
C SER A 80 1.35 -10.25 -8.80
N ASN A 81 0.32 -10.61 -8.04
CA ASN A 81 -0.52 -11.78 -8.27
C ASN A 81 -1.96 -11.43 -8.71
N ARG A 82 -2.18 -10.20 -9.18
CA ARG A 82 -3.45 -9.71 -9.73
C ARG A 82 -3.30 -9.33 -11.20
#